data_AF-A0A527V2Q2-F1
#
_entry.id   AF-A0A527V2Q2-F1
#
_cell.length_a   1.000
_cell.length_b   1.000
_cell.length_c   1.000
_cell.angle_alpha   90.00
_cell.angle_beta   90.00
_cell.angle_gamma   90.00
#
_symmetry.space_group_name_H-M   'P 1'
#
loop_
_entity.id
_entity.type
_entity.pdbx_description
1 polymer ?
#
loop_
_entity_poly.entity_id
_entity_poly.type
_entity_poly.pdbx_seq_one_letter_code
_entity_poly.pdbx_strand_id
1 'polypeptide(L)' 'LLIKQTGAFVGSDTIDSLAARGIVDAGFTVMLPDGVDVHLAGPRDAAEAGALLAAGNLPGIRVATPIRSARKAG' A
#
# COMPACT_ATOMS: atom_id res chain seq x y z
N LEU A 1 15.77 10.38 -16.57
CA LEU A 1 14.99 9.28 -15.98
C LEU A 1 13.82 9.89 -15.21
N LEU A 2 12.57 9.67 -15.62
CA LEU A 2 11.40 10.16 -14.89
C LEU A 2 11.05 9.14 -13.81
N ILE A 3 11.55 9.34 -12.59
CA ILE A 3 11.12 8.52 -11.45
C ILE A 3 9.87 9.18 -10.86
N LYS A 4 8.71 8.53 -10.99
CA LYS A 4 7.49 8.94 -10.28
C LYS A 4 7.59 8.47 -8.84
N GLN A 5 8.05 9.35 -7.95
CA GLN A 5 7.85 9.16 -6.52
C GLN A 5 6.85 10.19 -6.03
N THR A 6 5.89 9.76 -5.20
CA THR A 6 4.83 10.62 -4.67
C THR A 6 4.68 10.37 -3.18
N GLY A 7 4.36 11.42 -2.44
CA GLY A 7 3.87 11.34 -1.06
C GLY A 7 2.40 11.72 -0.96
N ALA A 8 1.69 11.79 -2.09
CA ALA A 8 0.27 12.13 -2.12
C ALA A 8 -0.54 10.93 -1.64
N PHE A 9 -0.52 10.58 -0.37
CA PHE A 9 -1.39 9.58 0.23
C PHE A 9 -1.46 9.80 1.74
N VAL A 10 -2.54 9.37 2.37
CA VAL A 10 -2.81 9.58 3.80
C VAL A 10 -3.35 8.30 4.44
N GLY A 11 -3.33 8.21 5.77
CA GLY A 11 -3.66 6.96 6.47
C GLY A 11 -5.11 6.51 6.33
N SER A 12 -6.00 7.43 5.92
CA SER A 12 -7.39 7.14 5.61
C SER A 12 -7.64 6.72 4.15
N ASP A 13 -6.60 6.70 3.30
CA ASP A 13 -6.74 6.19 1.94
C ASP A 13 -7.04 4.68 1.97
N THR A 14 -7.77 4.23 0.94
CA THR A 14 -8.01 2.81 0.66
C THR A 14 -7.27 2.43 -0.62
N ILE A 15 -7.06 1.13 -0.87
CA ILE A 15 -6.44 0.69 -2.14
C ILE A 15 -7.26 1.19 -3.34
N ASP A 16 -8.60 1.23 -3.23
CA ASP A 16 -9.48 1.74 -4.28
C ASP A 16 -9.30 3.25 -4.51
N SER A 17 -9.15 4.06 -3.45
CA SER A 17 -8.90 5.51 -3.60
C SER A 17 -7.54 5.80 -4.22
N LEU A 18 -6.53 5.00 -3.89
CA LEU A 18 -5.19 5.10 -4.47
C LEU A 18 -5.16 4.71 -5.94
N ALA A 19 -5.92 3.66 -6.32
CA ALA A 19 -6.05 3.24 -7.71
C ALA A 19 -6.80 4.29 -8.56
N ALA A 20 -7.89 4.86 -8.04
CA ALA A 20 -8.63 5.94 -8.72
C ALA A 20 -7.76 7.18 -8.99
N ARG A 21 -6.73 7.40 -8.16
CA ARG A 21 -5.77 8.51 -8.29
C ARG A 21 -4.53 8.14 -9.11
N GLY A 22 -4.44 6.91 -9.62
CA GLY A 22 -3.32 6.41 -10.41
C GLY A 22 -2.02 6.26 -9.64
N ILE A 23 -2.08 6.15 -8.31
CA ILE A 23 -0.92 5.92 -7.45
C ILE A 23 -0.57 4.43 -7.42
N VAL A 24 -1.60 3.60 -7.41
CA VAL A 24 -1.51 2.14 -7.46
C VAL A 24 -2.17 1.67 -8.76
N ASP A 25 -1.64 0.61 -9.35
CA ASP A 25 -2.22 0.00 -10.55
C ASP A 25 -3.59 -0.64 -10.25
N ALA A 26 -4.52 -0.58 -11.20
CA ALA A 26 -5.85 -1.18 -11.02
C ALA A 26 -5.79 -2.69 -10.77
N GLY A 27 -4.84 -3.39 -11.39
CA GLY A 27 -4.57 -4.82 -11.19
C GLY A 27 -4.03 -5.16 -9.80
N PHE A 28 -3.44 -4.20 -9.08
CA PHE A 28 -2.97 -4.42 -7.71
C PHE A 28 -4.13 -4.83 -6.78
N THR A 29 -5.32 -4.23 -6.94
CA THR A 29 -6.50 -4.61 -6.16
C THR A 29 -6.96 -6.05 -6.44
N VAL A 30 -6.66 -6.57 -7.63
CA VAL A 30 -7.04 -7.94 -8.04
C VAL A 30 -6.02 -8.94 -7.52
N MET A 31 -4.74 -8.57 -7.52
CA MET A 31 -3.64 -9.45 -7.12
C MET A 31 -3.38 -9.47 -5.61
N LEU A 32 -3.84 -8.44 -4.87
CA LEU A 32 -3.65 -8.38 -3.43
C LEU A 32 -4.48 -9.48 -2.74
N PRO A 33 -3.85 -10.43 -2.03
CA PRO A 33 -4.57 -11.45 -1.29
C PRO A 33 -5.31 -10.85 -0.10
N ASP A 34 -6.42 -11.47 0.27
CA ASP A 34 -7.19 -11.06 1.44
C ASP A 34 -6.36 -11.19 2.73
N GLY A 35 -6.52 -10.22 3.63
CA GLY A 35 -5.85 -10.21 4.93
C GLY A 35 -4.36 -9.82 4.89
N VAL A 36 -3.83 -9.40 3.74
CA VAL A 36 -2.46 -8.88 3.64
C VAL A 36 -2.44 -7.40 3.98
N ASP A 37 -1.66 -7.05 4.99
CA ASP A 37 -1.44 -5.66 5.38
C ASP A 37 -0.55 -4.92 4.37
N VAL A 38 -1.06 -3.81 3.83
CA VAL A 38 -0.33 -2.95 2.90
C VAL A 38 0.16 -1.71 3.62
N HIS A 39 1.46 -1.46 3.55
CA HIS A 39 2.09 -0.22 4.00
C HIS A 39 2.61 0.56 2.79
N LEU A 40 2.29 1.85 2.74
CA LEU A 40 2.69 2.75 1.66
C LEU A 40 3.72 3.74 2.18
N ALA A 41 4.92 3.69 1.59
CA ALA A 41 6.05 4.53 1.93
C ALA A 41 6.38 5.49 0.77
N GLY A 42 6.70 6.74 1.11
CA GLY A 42 7.05 7.80 0.17
C GLY A 42 8.54 8.15 0.24
N PRO A 43 8.99 9.14 -0.55
CA PRO A 43 10.41 9.54 -0.58
C PRO A 43 11.01 9.85 0.79
N ARG A 44 10.22 10.46 1.69
CA ARG A 44 10.66 10.85 3.03
C ARG A 44 11.00 9.64 3.91
N ASP A 45 10.34 8.50 3.67
CA ASP A 45 10.49 7.29 4.49
C ASP A 45 11.71 6.47 4.02
N ALA A 46 12.24 6.75 2.83
CA ALA A 46 13.32 5.97 2.22
C ALA A 46 14.63 6.00 3.02
N ALA A 47 14.95 7.14 3.65
CA ALA A 47 16.18 7.29 4.43
C ALA A 47 16.22 6.37 5.66
N GLU A 48 15.07 6.17 6.30
CA GLU A 48 14.95 5.38 7.54
C GLU A 48 14.48 3.94 7.29
N ALA A 49 14.02 3.62 6.08
CA ALA A 49 13.44 2.33 5.73
C ALA A 49 14.35 1.14 6.09
N GLY A 50 15.65 1.25 5.83
CA GLY A 50 16.60 0.18 6.17
C GLY A 50 16.68 -0.10 7.67
N ALA A 51 16.74 0.95 8.48
CA ALA A 51 16.78 0.83 9.94
C ALA A 51 15.46 0.30 10.51
N LEU A 52 14.32 0.76 9.98
CA LEU A 52 13.00 0.28 10.39
C LEU A 52 12.83 -1.21 10.10
N LEU A 53 13.19 -1.66 8.90
CA LEU A 53 13.10 -3.06 8.51
C LEU A 53 14.04 -3.94 9.36
N ALA A 54 15.26 -3.47 9.65
CA ALA A 54 16.20 -4.20 10.52
C ALA A 54 15.67 -4.33 11.97
N ALA A 55 14.87 -3.37 12.42
CA ALA A 55 14.21 -3.40 13.72
C ALA A 55 12.87 -4.18 13.72
N GLY A 56 12.46 -4.78 12.60
CA GLY A 56 11.21 -5.52 12.48
C GLY A 56 9.97 -4.63 12.29
N ASN A 57 10.15 -3.35 11.96
CA ASN A 57 9.09 -2.40 11.70
C ASN A 57 8.91 -2.15 10.19
N LEU A 58 7.71 -1.74 9.78
CA LEU A 58 7.42 -1.41 8.38
C LEU A 58 7.47 0.11 8.17
N PRO A 59 8.18 0.61 7.13
CA PRO A 59 8.18 2.03 6.80
C PRO A 59 6.85 2.48 6.19
N GLY A 60 6.55 3.77 6.32
CA GLY A 60 5.37 4.40 5.74
C GLY A 60 4.11 4.26 6.60
N ILE A 61 2.95 4.33 5.96
CA ILE A 61 1.64 4.29 6.62
C ILE A 61 0.87 3.02 6.23
N ARG A 62 0.15 2.43 7.18
CA ARG A 62 -0.78 1.34 6.88
C ARG A 62 -1.98 1.88 6.11
N VAL A 63 -2.32 1.22 5.01
CA VAL A 63 -3.47 1.55 4.15
C VAL A 63 -4.56 0.52 4.40
N ALA A 64 -5.81 0.97 4.47
CA ALA A 64 -6.94 0.07 4.66
C ALA A 64 -7.12 -0.83 3.42
N THR A 65 -7.03 -2.14 3.64
CA THR A 65 -7.32 -3.16 2.62
C THR A 65 -8.73 -3.71 2.84
N PRO A 66 -9.60 -3.73 1.81
CA PRO A 66 -10.91 -4.33 1.95
C PRO A 66 -10.76 -5.84 2.21
N ILE A 67 -11.42 -6.35 3.25
CA ILE A 67 -11.54 -7.79 3.48
C ILE A 67 -12.55 -8.31 2.46
N ARG A 68 -12.12 -8.99 1.38
CA ARG A 68 -13.12 -9.71 0.56
C ARG A 68 -13.51 -10.95 1.34
N SER A 69 -14.79 -11.06 1.69
CA SER A 69 -15.32 -12.33 2.19
C SER A 69 -15.19 -13.35 1.05
N ALA A 70 -14.32 -14.35 1.22
CA ALA A 70 -14.22 -15.46 0.29
C ALA A 70 -15.60 -16.09 0.12
N ARG A 71 -16.29 -15.82 -1.01
CA ARG A 71 -17.50 -16.55 -1.34
C ARG A 71 -17.07 -17.97 -1.65
N LYS A 72 -17.49 -18.91 -0.82
CA LYS A 72 -17.40 -20.34 -1.10
C LYS A 72 -18.10 -20.60 -2.44
N ALA A 73 -17.34 -21.03 -3.45
CA ALA A 73 -17.93 -21.58 -4.67
C ALA A 73 -18.76 -22.80 -4.25
N GLY A 74 -20.05 -22.76 -4.55
CA GLY A 74 -21.00 -23.84 -4.28
C GLY A 74 -20.75 -25.05 -5.16
#